data_AF-A0A938NGS9-F1
#
_entry.id   AF-A0A938NGS9-F1
#
_cell.length_a   1.000
_cell.length_b   1.000
_cell.length_c   1.000
_cell.angle_alpha   90.00
_cell.angle_beta   90.00
_cell.angle_gamma   90.00
#
_symmetry.space_group_name_H-M   'P 1'
#
loop_
_entity.id
_entity.type
_entity.pdbx_description
1 polymer ?
#
loop_
_entity_poly.entity_id
_entity_poly.type
_entity_poly.pdbx_seq_one_letter_code
_entity_poly.pdbx_strand_id
1 'polypeptide(L)'
;MDPALLTESGGTDFLSRGEAALRELAKKDLVYVHARMPEDVAQGADPKARLKVVEEFDRKIVGTILDGLQKLGPYRVVLLCEASAVRNQAAAPAALYAFSEGPAKKAAAPGRGFNEAEAAKAGTREATRLIARLFPRS
;
A
#
# COMPACT_ATOMS: atom_id res chain seq x y z
N MET A 1 22.97 8.62 -5.21
CA MET A 1 22.19 7.75 -6.12
C MET A 1 21.33 8.64 -6.99
N ASP A 2 21.45 8.51 -8.32
CA ASP A 2 20.67 9.31 -9.27
C ASP A 2 19.20 8.86 -9.23
N PRO A 3 18.22 9.75 -8.98
CA PRO A 3 16.79 9.40 -9.00
C PRO A 3 16.30 8.84 -10.34
N ALA A 4 17.01 9.07 -11.45
CA ALA A 4 16.67 8.53 -12.78
C ALA A 4 17.06 7.05 -12.94
N LEU A 5 17.95 6.51 -12.10
CA LEU A 5 18.32 5.08 -12.14
C LEU A 5 17.26 4.16 -11.54
N LEU A 6 16.21 4.71 -10.91
CA LEU A 6 15.05 3.95 -10.45
C LEU A 6 14.01 3.68 -11.54
N THR A 7 14.12 4.32 -12.71
CA THR A 7 13.10 4.22 -13.77
C THR A 7 13.48 3.30 -14.93
N GLU A 8 14.74 2.91 -15.06
CA GLU A 8 15.22 2.09 -16.18
C GLU A 8 15.64 0.69 -15.68
N SER A 9 14.80 -0.31 -15.97
CA SER A 9 15.07 -1.76 -15.84
C SER A 9 15.34 -2.36 -14.43
N GLY A 10 14.99 -1.68 -13.33
CA GLY A 10 15.26 -2.17 -11.96
C GLY A 10 14.23 -1.89 -10.86
N GLY A 11 13.05 -1.34 -11.16
CA GLY A 11 12.00 -1.03 -10.18
C GLY A 11 12.06 0.44 -9.75
N THR A 12 11.12 1.28 -10.17
CA THR A 12 9.85 1.48 -9.47
C THR A 12 9.00 2.44 -10.32
N ASP A 13 8.37 1.93 -11.38
CA ASP A 13 7.35 2.69 -12.11
C ASP A 13 6.03 2.73 -11.33
N PHE A 14 6.07 3.41 -10.19
CA PHE A 14 4.95 3.50 -9.27
C PHE A 14 3.77 4.25 -9.86
N LEU A 15 4.03 5.32 -10.60
CA LEU A 15 2.97 6.14 -11.17
C LEU A 15 2.17 5.36 -12.22
N SER A 16 2.84 4.74 -13.20
CA SER A 16 2.13 3.98 -14.23
C SER A 16 1.38 2.80 -13.66
N ARG A 17 1.86 2.19 -12.56
CA ARG A 17 1.11 1.14 -11.84
C ARG A 17 -0.17 1.67 -11.20
N GLY A 18 -0.11 2.83 -10.54
CA GLY A 18 -1.29 3.49 -9.98
C GLY A 18 -2.33 3.83 -11.05
N GLU A 19 -1.88 4.39 -12.17
CA GLU A 19 -2.76 4.71 -13.30
C GLU A 19 -3.34 3.46 -13.98
N ALA A 20 -2.51 2.43 -14.19
CA ALA A 20 -2.96 1.15 -14.76
C ALA A 20 -4.01 0.50 -13.86
N ALA A 21 -3.84 0.59 -12.54
CA ALA A 21 -4.80 0.04 -11.59
C ALA A 21 -6.17 0.70 -11.73
N LEU A 22 -6.23 2.02 -11.86
CA LEU A 22 -7.48 2.75 -12.08
C LEU A 22 -8.13 2.41 -13.43
N ARG A 23 -7.32 2.32 -14.50
CA ARG A 23 -7.83 1.95 -15.83
C ARG A 23 -8.44 0.56 -15.86
N GLU A 24 -7.85 -0.39 -15.13
CA GLU A 24 -8.36 -1.76 -15.05
C GLU A 24 -9.54 -1.88 -14.08
N LEU A 25 -9.54 -1.14 -12.97
CA LEU A 25 -10.66 -1.13 -12.03
C LEU A 25 -11.94 -0.52 -12.65
N ALA A 26 -11.80 0.39 -13.62
CA ALA A 26 -12.95 0.87 -14.39
C ALA A 26 -13.65 -0.23 -15.22
N LYS A 27 -13.01 -1.39 -15.39
CA LYS A 27 -13.50 -2.52 -16.21
C LYS A 27 -13.68 -3.80 -15.40
N LYS A 28 -13.25 -3.85 -14.14
CA LYS A 28 -13.15 -5.05 -13.29
C LYS A 28 -13.61 -4.73 -11.87
N ASP A 29 -14.08 -5.74 -11.15
CA ASP A 29 -14.54 -5.58 -9.77
C ASP A 29 -13.39 -5.55 -8.74
N LEU A 30 -12.21 -6.00 -9.13
CA LEU A 30 -11.02 -6.08 -8.27
C LEU A 30 -9.74 -5.83 -9.08
N VAL A 31 -8.85 -5.03 -8.51
CA VAL A 31 -7.46 -4.91 -8.95
C VAL A 31 -6.54 -5.10 -7.75
N TYR A 32 -5.48 -5.87 -7.95
CA TYR A 32 -4.39 -6.05 -6.98
C TYR A 32 -3.11 -5.40 -7.51
N VAL A 33 -2.52 -4.52 -6.72
CA VAL A 33 -1.26 -3.84 -7.04
C VAL A 33 -0.20 -4.31 -6.06
N HIS A 34 0.84 -4.96 -6.58
CA HIS A 34 2.03 -5.32 -5.81
C HIS A 34 3.18 -4.36 -6.14
N ALA A 35 3.83 -3.86 -5.10
CA ALA A 35 5.03 -3.04 -5.19
C ALA A 35 6.05 -3.52 -4.17
N ARG A 36 7.33 -3.45 -4.53
CA ARG A 36 8.44 -3.83 -3.66
C ARG A 36 9.52 -2.76 -3.73
N MET A 37 10.17 -2.51 -2.61
CA MET A 37 11.39 -1.71 -2.56
C MET A 37 12.52 -2.41 -3.36
N PRO A 38 13.27 -1.69 -4.20
CA PRO A 38 14.45 -2.25 -4.86
C PRO A 38 15.40 -2.92 -3.87
N GLU A 39 15.98 -4.07 -4.25
CA GLU A 39 16.77 -4.90 -3.33
C GLU A 39 18.02 -4.17 -2.80
N ASP A 40 18.67 -3.39 -3.66
CA ASP A 40 19.81 -2.54 -3.34
C ASP A 40 19.45 -1.47 -2.28
N VAL A 41 18.25 -0.90 -2.36
CA VAL A 41 17.75 0.05 -1.34
C VAL A 41 17.35 -0.69 -0.05
N ALA A 42 16.70 -1.85 -0.17
CA ALA A 42 16.25 -2.64 0.97
C ALA A 42 17.42 -3.20 1.80
N GLN A 43 18.51 -3.63 1.15
CA GLN A 43 19.71 -4.14 1.81
C GLN A 43 20.73 -3.03 2.11
N GLY A 44 20.66 -1.90 1.41
CA GLY A 44 21.56 -0.76 1.60
C GLY A 44 21.43 -0.11 2.97
N ALA A 45 22.51 0.52 3.44
CA ALA A 45 22.59 1.14 4.77
C ALA A 45 22.00 2.56 4.85
N ASP A 46 21.52 3.14 3.74
CA ASP A 46 21.00 4.51 3.71
C ASP A 46 19.50 4.55 4.08
N PRO A 47 19.13 4.99 5.30
CA PRO A 47 17.73 5.08 5.70
C PRO A 47 16.96 6.16 4.91
N LYS A 48 17.63 7.19 4.37
CA LYS A 48 16.98 8.23 3.57
C LYS A 48 16.53 7.67 2.22
N ALA A 49 17.32 6.79 1.62
CA ALA A 49 16.93 6.10 0.40
C ALA A 49 15.68 5.22 0.62
N ARG A 50 15.64 4.48 1.73
CA ARG A 50 14.47 3.66 2.10
C ARG A 50 13.22 4.51 2.31
N LEU A 51 13.35 5.61 3.08
CA LEU A 51 12.26 6.55 3.32
C LEU A 51 11.73 7.12 1.99
N LYS A 52 12.61 7.56 1.10
CA LYS A 52 12.23 8.10 -0.20
C LYS A 52 11.42 7.10 -1.02
N VAL A 53 11.77 5.81 -1.02
CA VAL A 53 10.98 4.79 -1.74
C VAL A 53 9.58 4.66 -1.14
N VAL A 54 9.44 4.71 0.19
CA VAL A 54 8.12 4.67 0.85
C VAL A 54 7.29 5.92 0.50
N GLU A 55 7.90 7.11 0.51
CA GLU A 55 7.25 8.37 0.13
C GLU A 55 6.83 8.37 -1.35
N GLU A 56 7.67 7.85 -2.25
CA GLU A 56 7.34 7.70 -3.66
C GLU A 56 6.20 6.69 -3.87
N PHE A 57 6.20 5.57 -3.13
CA PHE A 57 5.10 4.60 -3.15
C PHE A 57 3.78 5.23 -2.69
N ASP A 58 3.80 5.91 -1.54
CA ASP A 58 2.64 6.58 -0.98
C ASP A 58 2.08 7.63 -1.96
N ARG A 59 2.93 8.49 -2.51
CA ARG A 59 2.49 9.53 -3.43
C ARG A 59 2.00 8.97 -4.77
N LYS A 60 2.77 8.09 -5.41
CA LYS A 60 2.55 7.70 -6.81
C LYS A 60 1.62 6.51 -7.00
N ILE A 61 1.54 5.59 -6.04
CA ILE A 61 0.56 4.49 -6.07
C ILE A 61 -0.65 4.86 -5.21
N VAL A 62 -0.45 5.06 -3.90
CA VAL A 62 -1.57 5.20 -2.96
C VAL A 62 -2.35 6.48 -3.25
N GLY A 63 -1.67 7.62 -3.37
CA GLY A 63 -2.27 8.91 -3.71
C GLY A 63 -3.02 8.88 -5.03
N THR A 64 -2.36 8.44 -6.11
CA THR A 64 -2.98 8.27 -7.44
C THR A 64 -4.27 7.45 -7.38
N ILE A 65 -4.24 6.28 -6.72
CA ILE A 65 -5.41 5.40 -6.62
C ILE A 65 -6.52 6.08 -5.81
N LEU A 66 -6.23 6.61 -4.62
CA LEU A 66 -7.26 7.23 -3.76
C LEU A 66 -7.91 8.47 -4.40
N ASP A 67 -7.15 9.26 -5.15
CA ASP A 67 -7.67 10.41 -5.88
C ASP A 67 -8.52 9.98 -7.09
N GLY A 68 -8.10 8.93 -7.80
CA GLY A 68 -8.85 8.37 -8.93
C GLY A 68 -10.15 7.68 -8.52
N LEU A 69 -10.14 6.95 -7.40
CA LEU A 69 -11.30 6.21 -6.89
C LEU A 69 -12.51 7.11 -6.59
N GLN A 70 -12.28 8.36 -6.19
CA GLN A 70 -13.36 9.34 -5.98
C GLN A 70 -14.23 9.56 -7.22
N LYS A 71 -13.70 9.28 -8.42
CA LYS A 71 -14.41 9.43 -9.70
C LYS A 71 -15.10 8.15 -10.17
N LEU A 72 -14.79 7.00 -9.56
CA LEU A 72 -15.31 5.68 -9.95
C LEU A 72 -16.54 5.23 -9.16
N GLY A 73 -16.97 6.02 -8.16
CA GLY A 73 -18.15 5.73 -7.33
C GLY A 73 -17.79 5.07 -6.00
N PRO A 74 -18.68 4.24 -5.41
CA PRO A 74 -18.37 3.50 -4.19
C PRO A 74 -17.19 2.54 -4.36
N TYR A 75 -16.30 2.52 -3.38
CA TYR A 75 -15.08 1.71 -3.45
C TYR A 75 -14.69 1.15 -2.09
N ARG A 76 -13.86 0.11 -2.11
CA ARG A 76 -13.16 -0.41 -0.95
C ARG A 76 -11.68 -0.54 -1.27
N VAL A 77 -10.83 -0.21 -0.31
CA VAL A 77 -9.38 -0.33 -0.44
C VAL A 77 -8.83 -1.09 0.75
N VAL A 78 -7.97 -2.05 0.47
CA VAL A 78 -7.11 -2.70 1.44
C VAL A 78 -5.67 -2.38 1.05
N LEU A 79 -4.91 -1.74 1.95
CA LEU A 79 -3.46 -1.61 1.84
C LEU A 79 -2.81 -2.62 2.78
N LEU A 80 -1.87 -3.41 2.28
CA LEU A 80 -1.12 -4.40 3.05
C LEU A 80 0.36 -4.07 2.98
N CYS A 81 1.05 -4.17 4.11
CA CYS A 81 2.49 -4.20 4.18
C CYS A 81 2.93 -5.60 4.59
N GLU A 82 3.58 -6.28 3.65
CA GLU A 82 4.25 -7.55 3.95
C GLU A 82 5.52 -7.24 4.72
N ALA A 83 5.52 -7.56 6.01
CA ALA A 83 6.74 -7.52 6.81
C ALA A 83 7.62 -8.68 6.34
N SER A 84 8.60 -8.37 5.49
CA SER A 84 9.74 -9.25 5.21
C SER A 84 10.32 -9.66 6.56
N ALA A 85 10.17 -10.94 6.90
CA ALA A 85 10.64 -11.50 8.16
C ALA A 85 12.05 -10.99 8.47
N VAL A 86 12.21 -10.31 9.61
CA VAL A 86 13.50 -10.30 10.28
C VAL A 86 13.90 -11.78 10.34
N ARG A 87 15.05 -12.13 9.74
CA ARG A 87 15.55 -13.51 9.52
C ARG A 87 15.65 -14.39 10.79
N ASN A 88 15.14 -13.94 11.94
CA ASN A 88 15.35 -14.52 13.25
C ASN A 88 14.11 -14.56 14.15
N GLN A 89 12.88 -14.53 13.60
CA GLN A 89 11.67 -14.81 14.40
C GLN A 89 10.96 -16.07 13.87
N ALA A 90 10.74 -17.03 14.77
CA ALA A 90 10.17 -18.35 14.52
C ALA A 90 8.66 -18.34 14.13
N ALA A 91 8.06 -17.16 13.99
CA ALA A 91 6.69 -16.98 13.53
C ALA A 91 6.65 -15.83 12.52
N ALA A 92 5.91 -16.00 11.42
CA ALA A 92 5.69 -14.93 10.46
C ALA A 92 5.01 -13.75 11.19
N PRO A 93 5.60 -12.54 11.19
CA PRO A 93 4.99 -11.40 11.85
C PRO A 93 3.61 -11.10 11.26
N ALA A 94 2.69 -10.62 12.10
CA ALA A 94 1.36 -10.20 11.63
C ALA A 94 1.52 -9.06 10.60
N ALA A 95 0.91 -9.23 9.42
CA ALA A 95 0.94 -8.20 8.38
C ALA A 95 0.19 -6.94 8.85
N LEU A 96 0.78 -5.77 8.60
CA LEU A 96 0.10 -4.49 8.82
C LEU A 96 -0.88 -4.25 7.68
N TYR A 97 -2.08 -3.78 8.02
CA TYR A 97 -3.10 -3.46 7.01
C TYR A 97 -3.89 -2.20 7.35
N ALA A 98 -4.35 -1.52 6.31
CA ALA A 98 -5.35 -0.47 6.39
C ALA A 98 -6.56 -0.88 5.53
N PHE A 99 -7.76 -0.56 5.99
CA PHE A 99 -9.00 -0.78 5.25
C PHE A 99 -9.80 0.51 5.24
N SER A 100 -10.32 0.86 4.06
CA SER A 100 -11.15 2.04 3.85
C SER A 100 -12.30 1.73 2.92
N GLU A 101 -13.44 2.38 3.14
CA GLU A 101 -14.62 2.36 2.26
C GLU A 101 -14.97 3.80 1.87
N GLY A 102 -15.32 4.00 0.61
CA GLY A 102 -15.72 5.29 0.07
C GLY A 102 -17.01 5.24 -0.74
N PRO A 103 -17.55 6.41 -1.13
CA PRO A 103 -16.94 7.73 -0.98
C PRO A 103 -17.09 8.27 0.45
N ALA A 104 -15.97 8.49 1.14
CA ALA A 104 -15.95 9.18 2.42
C ALA A 104 -15.72 10.68 2.18
N LYS A 105 -16.42 11.56 2.93
CA LYS A 105 -15.99 12.96 3.03
C LYS A 105 -14.56 12.92 3.59
N LYS A 106 -13.62 13.70 3.01
CA LYS A 106 -12.27 13.89 3.59
C LYS A 106 -12.45 14.28 5.06
N ALA A 107 -12.32 13.31 5.97
CA ALA A 107 -12.25 13.59 7.38
C ALA A 107 -10.94 14.35 7.62
N ALA A 108 -10.90 15.21 8.64
CA ALA A 108 -9.64 15.74 9.13
C ALA A 108 -8.66 14.58 9.29
N ALA A 109 -7.39 14.77 8.88
CA ALA A 109 -6.39 13.71 8.90
C ALA A 109 -6.44 13.03 10.28
N PRO A 110 -6.77 11.74 10.35
CA PRO A 110 -6.74 11.05 11.64
C PRO A 110 -5.32 11.20 12.19
N GLY A 111 -5.19 11.46 13.50
CA GLY A 111 -3.88 11.62 14.16
C GLY A 111 -3.06 10.32 14.23
N ARG A 112 -3.26 9.38 13.29
CA ARG A 112 -2.68 8.05 13.28
C ARG A 112 -2.14 7.71 11.90
N GLY A 113 -0.84 7.42 11.83
CA GLY A 113 -0.15 7.00 10.62
C GLY A 113 -0.20 5.49 10.39
N PHE A 114 0.16 5.07 9.18
CA PHE A 114 0.36 3.67 8.83
C PHE A 114 1.82 3.27 9.11
N ASN A 115 2.10 2.81 10.34
CA ASN A 115 3.42 2.36 10.78
C ASN A 115 3.31 1.34 11.93
N GLU A 116 4.43 0.71 12.26
CA GLU A 116 4.56 -0.36 13.26
C GLU A 116 4.20 0.10 14.67
N ALA A 117 4.59 1.31 15.06
CA ALA A 117 4.30 1.85 16.39
C ALA A 117 2.79 2.06 16.59
N GLU A 118 2.10 2.57 15.58
CA GLU A 118 0.65 2.74 15.59
C GLU A 118 -0.09 1.41 15.40
N ALA A 119 0.49 0.45 14.69
CA ALA A 119 -0.08 -0.90 14.55
C ALA A 119 -0.01 -1.70 15.86
N ALA A 120 1.09 -1.59 16.62
CA ALA A 120 1.25 -2.26 17.91
C ALA A 120 0.22 -1.82 18.96
N LYS A 121 -0.28 -0.59 18.85
CA LYS A 121 -1.37 -0.05 19.68
C LYS A 121 -2.76 -0.52 19.22
N ALA A 122 -2.87 -1.04 18.00
CA ALA A 122 -4.12 -1.61 17.50
C ALA A 122 -4.22 -3.11 17.78
N GLY A 123 -5.44 -3.59 17.94
CA GLY A 123 -5.71 -5.02 18.08
C GLY A 123 -5.49 -5.78 16.77
N THR A 124 -5.24 -7.08 16.90
CA THR A 124 -5.16 -8.02 15.77
C THR A 124 -6.55 -8.45 15.31
N ARG A 125 -6.68 -8.81 14.03
CA ARG A 125 -7.92 -9.35 13.47
C ARG A 125 -7.64 -10.58 12.61
N GLU A 126 -8.62 -11.46 12.56
CA GLU A 126 -8.58 -12.67 11.73
C GLU A 126 -8.64 -12.31 10.24
N ALA A 127 -7.62 -12.70 9.48
CA ALA A 127 -7.47 -12.32 8.06
C ALA A 127 -8.66 -12.79 7.19
N THR A 128 -9.25 -13.96 7.48
CA THR A 128 -10.43 -14.49 6.77
C THR A 128 -11.60 -13.50 6.77
N ARG A 129 -11.75 -12.73 7.86
CA ARG A 129 -12.81 -11.73 7.99
C ARG A 129 -12.55 -10.49 7.14
N LEU A 130 -11.32 -10.23 6.73
CA LEU A 130 -10.98 -9.09 5.87
C LEU A 130 -11.53 -9.31 4.46
N ILE A 131 -11.40 -10.52 3.92
CA ILE A 131 -11.95 -10.88 2.60
C ILE A 131 -13.48 -10.77 2.59
N ALA A 132 -14.14 -11.23 3.65
CA ALA A 132 -15.60 -11.10 3.77
C ALA A 132 -16.07 -9.64 3.80
N ARG A 133 -15.24 -8.71 4.30
CA ARG A 133 -15.52 -7.26 4.27
C ARG A 133 -15.22 -6.62 2.91
N LEU A 134 -14.21 -7.12 2.21
CA LEU A 134 -13.85 -6.63 0.88
C LEU A 134 -14.91 -7.03 -0.17
N PHE A 135 -15.41 -8.27 -0.08
CA PHE A 135 -16.46 -8.84 -0.93
C PHE A 135 -17.68 -9.24 -0.09
N PRO A 136 -18.46 -8.27 0.42
CA PRO A 136 -19.72 -8.62 1.08
C PRO A 136 -20.63 -9.32 0.08
N ARG A 137 -21.27 -10.41 0.52
CA ARG A 137 -22.32 -11.07 -0.26
C ARG A 137 -23.47 -10.08 -0.46
N SER A 138 -23.79 -9.80 -1.73
CA SER A 138 -24.98 -9.10 -2.18
C SER A 138 -26.24 -9.90 -1.89
#